data_AF-A0A4Q5C9F3-F1
#
_entry.id   AF-A0A4Q5C9F3-F1
#
_cell.length_a   1.000
_cell.length_b   1.000
_cell.length_c   1.000
_cell.angle_alpha   90.00
_cell.angle_beta   90.00
_cell.angle_gamma   90.00
#
_symmetry.space_group_name_H-M   'P 1'
#
loop_
_entity.id
_entity.type
_entity.pdbx_description
1 polymer ?
#
loop_
_entity_poly.entity_id
_entity_poly.type
_entity_poly.pdbx_seq_one_letter_code
_entity_poly.pdbx_strand_id
1 'polypeptide(L)'
;MCNMNKILEKAKELVAMLEEKEISDKVELSTVSPGCVIDLGEDEFVVLDHDDGGTLIISKGFMEENVKFGDNTDFNGSNVQRVLYEDILPKIEATVGKDNVLSQTVKLTTVDNQNIYEDVTGRIRLLTFDEVRKYNPLIVNKDLDDYWWTMTPWTSNDRWKYPIAVVSPVGDVSYRFCNNGDGVRPVLYLKSNIFVSLGGKFDEK
;
A
#
# COMPACT_ATOMS: atom_id res chain seq x y z
N MET A 1 48.13 7.94 -20.48
CA MET A 1 47.07 8.83 -19.95
C MET A 1 45.83 8.97 -20.86
N CYS A 2 45.80 8.46 -22.09
CA CYS A 2 44.69 8.71 -23.05
C CYS A 2 43.47 7.75 -22.92
N ASN A 3 43.63 6.57 -22.31
CA ASN A 3 42.54 5.58 -22.26
C ASN A 3 41.53 5.83 -21.11
N MET A 4 42.01 6.31 -19.96
CA MET A 4 41.18 6.55 -18.77
C MET A 4 40.15 7.67 -19.01
N ASN A 5 40.57 8.77 -19.64
CA ASN A 5 39.67 9.90 -19.92
C ASN A 5 38.57 9.50 -20.91
N LYS A 6 38.87 8.68 -21.92
CA LYS A 6 37.86 8.16 -22.85
C LYS A 6 36.85 7.23 -22.18
N ILE A 7 37.31 6.41 -21.22
CA ILE A 7 36.43 5.55 -20.42
C ILE A 7 35.52 6.42 -19.53
N LEU A 8 36.06 7.46 -18.90
CA LEU A 8 35.29 8.37 -18.05
C LEU A 8 34.22 9.14 -18.83
N GLU A 9 34.54 9.66 -20.01
CA GLU A 9 33.55 10.35 -20.85
C GLU A 9 32.42 9.42 -21.30
N LYS A 10 32.75 8.19 -21.74
CA LYS A 10 31.73 7.19 -22.07
C LYS A 10 30.87 6.78 -20.88
N ALA A 11 31.44 6.73 -19.67
CA ALA A 11 30.68 6.43 -18.46
C ALA A 11 29.67 7.56 -18.14
N LYS A 12 30.08 8.83 -18.29
CA LYS A 12 29.17 9.98 -18.12
C LYS A 12 28.06 9.99 -19.17
N GLU A 13 28.38 9.73 -20.43
CA GLU A 13 27.38 9.61 -21.50
C GLU A 13 26.37 8.50 -21.19
N LEU A 14 26.84 7.33 -20.74
CA LEU A 14 25.96 6.23 -20.35
C LEU A 14 25.06 6.61 -19.16
N VAL A 15 25.60 7.30 -18.14
CA VAL A 15 24.81 7.77 -17.00
C VAL A 15 23.73 8.75 -17.45
N ALA A 16 24.08 9.74 -18.28
CA ALA A 16 23.10 10.70 -18.79
C ALA A 16 21.99 10.02 -19.63
N MET A 17 22.35 9.04 -20.46
CA MET A 17 21.36 8.25 -21.21
C MET A 17 20.45 7.42 -20.29
N LEU A 18 20.98 6.90 -19.17
CA LEU A 18 20.19 6.16 -18.20
C LEU A 18 19.23 7.08 -17.44
N GLU A 19 19.67 8.27 -17.04
CA GLU A 19 18.84 9.30 -16.40
C GLU A 19 17.72 9.78 -17.33
N GLU A 20 18.02 10.07 -18.59
CA GLU A 20 17.02 10.45 -19.60
C GLU A 20 15.99 9.33 -19.83
N LYS A 21 16.45 8.08 -19.91
CA LYS A 21 15.58 6.92 -20.08
C LYS A 21 14.67 6.70 -18.86
N GLU A 22 15.21 6.84 -17.65
CA GLU A 22 14.43 6.72 -16.42
C GLU A 22 13.31 7.76 -16.36
N ILE A 23 13.55 8.97 -16.88
CA ILE A 23 12.52 10.02 -16.97
C ILE A 23 11.50 9.69 -18.07
N SER A 24 11.94 9.19 -19.23
CA SER A 24 11.05 8.89 -20.36
C SER A 24 10.08 7.73 -20.09
N ASP A 25 10.47 6.81 -19.21
CA ASP A 25 9.69 5.60 -18.91
C ASP A 25 8.62 5.83 -17.83
N LYS A 26 8.57 7.04 -17.23
CA LYS A 26 7.56 7.40 -16.24
C LYS A 26 6.27 7.88 -16.90
N VAL A 27 5.15 7.48 -16.32
CA VAL A 27 3.80 7.87 -16.73
C VAL A 27 3.13 8.66 -15.62
N GLU A 28 2.21 9.54 -15.98
CA GLU A 28 1.39 10.24 -14.99
C GLU A 28 0.44 9.23 -14.32
N LEU A 29 0.41 9.22 -12.98
CA LEU A 29 -0.35 8.24 -12.19
C LEU A 29 -1.85 8.23 -12.53
N SER A 30 -2.42 9.38 -12.87
CA SER A 30 -3.81 9.55 -13.31
C SER A 30 -4.18 8.76 -14.56
N THR A 31 -3.18 8.35 -15.35
CA THR A 31 -3.36 7.61 -16.62
C THR A 31 -3.24 6.10 -16.46
N VAL A 32 -2.74 5.63 -15.31
CA VAL A 32 -2.56 4.21 -15.01
C VAL A 32 -3.91 3.61 -14.65
N SER A 33 -4.33 2.51 -15.30
CA SER A 33 -5.65 1.92 -15.02
C SER A 33 -5.71 1.18 -13.67
N PRO A 34 -6.86 1.16 -12.98
CA PRO A 34 -7.06 0.28 -11.82
C PRO A 34 -6.73 -1.18 -12.14
N GLY A 35 -6.02 -1.84 -11.22
CA GLY A 35 -5.48 -3.19 -11.39
C GLY A 35 -4.07 -3.25 -11.97
N CYS A 36 -3.57 -2.16 -12.57
CA CYS A 36 -2.17 -2.08 -12.99
C CYS A 36 -1.23 -1.92 -11.79
N VAL A 37 0.01 -2.37 -11.98
CA VAL A 37 1.08 -2.28 -10.97
C VAL A 37 1.97 -1.09 -11.29
N ILE A 38 2.41 -0.38 -10.25
CA ILE A 38 3.36 0.72 -10.31
C ILE A 38 4.51 0.46 -9.34
N ASP A 39 5.69 0.99 -9.64
CA ASP A 39 6.85 0.91 -8.75
C ASP A 39 7.00 2.22 -7.98
N LEU A 40 7.12 2.11 -6.66
CA LEU A 40 7.48 3.20 -5.76
C LEU A 40 8.79 2.86 -5.05
N GLY A 41 9.90 3.11 -5.74
CA GLY A 41 11.23 2.75 -5.25
C GLY A 41 11.49 1.28 -5.49
N GLU A 42 11.70 0.51 -4.43
CA GLU A 42 11.90 -0.95 -4.50
C GLU A 42 10.58 -1.73 -4.34
N ASP A 43 9.50 -1.05 -3.98
CA ASP A 43 8.20 -1.64 -3.65
C ASP A 43 7.18 -1.51 -4.78
N GLU A 44 6.45 -2.60 -5.07
CA GLU A 44 5.37 -2.62 -6.05
C GLU A 44 4.01 -2.31 -5.39
N PHE A 45 3.19 -1.48 -6.05
CA PHE A 45 1.83 -1.13 -5.63
C PHE A 45 0.82 -1.38 -6.74
N VAL A 46 -0.41 -1.77 -6.37
CA VAL A 46 -1.55 -1.93 -7.27
C VAL A 46 -2.42 -0.68 -7.18
N VAL A 47 -2.80 -0.13 -8.34
CA VAL A 47 -3.76 0.97 -8.44
C VAL A 47 -5.18 0.43 -8.18
N LEU A 48 -5.91 1.01 -7.24
CA LEU A 48 -7.25 0.56 -6.86
C LEU A 48 -8.36 1.42 -7.44
N ASP A 49 -8.19 2.74 -7.42
CA ASP A 49 -9.22 3.68 -7.90
C ASP A 49 -8.62 5.07 -8.15
N HIS A 50 -9.33 5.87 -8.94
CA HIS A 50 -9.06 7.30 -9.12
C HIS A 50 -10.32 8.10 -8.84
N ASP A 51 -10.15 9.28 -8.25
CA ASP A 51 -11.20 10.27 -8.11
C ASP A 51 -10.63 11.68 -8.32
N ASP A 52 -11.49 12.69 -8.14
CA ASP A 52 -11.11 14.10 -8.31
C ASP A 52 -10.00 14.57 -7.36
N GLY A 53 -9.79 13.87 -6.23
CA GLY A 53 -8.80 14.24 -5.23
C GLY A 53 -7.46 13.52 -5.36
N GLY A 54 -7.41 12.34 -6.00
CA GLY A 54 -6.20 11.52 -6.00
C GLY A 54 -6.38 10.11 -6.56
N THR A 55 -5.36 9.29 -6.32
CA THR A 55 -5.28 7.89 -6.73
C THR A 55 -5.07 7.01 -5.50
N LEU A 56 -5.94 6.04 -5.30
CA LEU A 56 -5.85 5.07 -4.21
C LEU A 56 -5.00 3.89 -4.66
N ILE A 57 -4.00 3.52 -3.88
CA ILE A 57 -3.10 2.40 -4.15
C ILE A 57 -2.94 1.51 -2.93
N ILE A 58 -2.60 0.24 -3.14
CA ILE A 58 -2.24 -0.73 -2.08
C ILE A 58 -0.93 -1.42 -2.43
N SER A 59 -0.09 -1.72 -1.45
CA SER A 59 1.11 -2.53 -1.72
C SER A 59 0.71 -3.89 -2.33
N LYS A 60 1.47 -4.36 -3.31
CA LYS A 60 1.25 -5.66 -3.95
C LYS A 60 1.66 -6.81 -3.04
N GLY A 61 2.82 -6.68 -2.40
CA GLY A 61 3.37 -7.58 -1.39
C GLY A 61 3.11 -7.11 0.04
N PHE A 62 3.58 -7.90 1.01
CA PHE A 62 3.70 -7.45 2.40
C PHE A 62 4.87 -6.49 2.53
N MET A 63 4.63 -5.32 3.13
CA MET A 63 5.73 -4.42 3.48
C MET A 63 6.34 -4.76 4.84
N GLU A 64 5.56 -5.40 5.71
CA GLU A 64 6.00 -5.98 6.97
C GLU A 64 5.19 -7.26 7.24
N GLU A 65 5.80 -8.24 7.91
CA GLU A 65 5.22 -9.56 8.19
C GLU A 65 5.22 -9.87 9.68
N ASN A 66 4.39 -10.83 10.09
CA ASN A 66 4.27 -11.27 11.49
C ASN A 66 3.95 -10.11 12.46
N VAL A 67 3.26 -9.07 11.98
CA VAL A 67 2.93 -7.89 12.77
C VAL A 67 1.67 -8.16 13.56
N LYS A 68 1.71 -7.93 14.87
CA LYS A 68 0.49 -7.93 15.69
C LYS A 68 -0.36 -6.71 15.38
N PHE A 69 -1.67 -6.90 15.29
CA PHE A 69 -2.60 -5.77 15.15
C PHE A 69 -2.47 -4.83 16.34
N GLY A 70 -2.56 -5.38 17.56
CA GLY A 70 -2.44 -4.63 18.81
C GLY A 70 -2.98 -5.39 20.01
N ASP A 71 -3.19 -4.68 21.12
CA ASP A 71 -3.77 -5.24 22.35
C ASP A 71 -5.30 -5.16 22.41
N ASN A 72 -5.90 -4.49 21.43
CA ASN A 72 -7.34 -4.37 21.23
C ASN A 72 -7.65 -4.30 19.72
N THR A 73 -8.93 -4.09 19.39
CA THR A 73 -9.40 -4.08 18.00
C THR A 73 -9.50 -2.69 17.38
N ASP A 74 -9.37 -1.60 18.14
CA ASP A 74 -9.36 -0.25 17.58
C ASP A 74 -8.10 -0.08 16.72
N PHE A 75 -8.27 0.35 15.47
CA PHE A 75 -7.14 0.67 14.60
C PHE A 75 -6.40 1.92 15.10
N ASN A 76 -7.12 2.88 15.68
CA ASN A 76 -6.53 4.10 16.21
C ASN A 76 -5.69 3.78 17.45
N GLY A 77 -4.39 4.08 17.38
CA GLY A 77 -3.42 3.74 18.41
C GLY A 77 -2.99 2.26 18.43
N SER A 78 -3.38 1.48 17.42
CA SER A 78 -2.96 0.08 17.29
C SER A 78 -1.45 -0.06 17.02
N ASN A 79 -0.91 -1.25 17.28
CA ASN A 79 0.48 -1.55 16.93
C ASN A 79 0.70 -1.52 15.42
N VAL A 80 -0.24 -2.03 14.63
CA VAL A 80 -0.13 -1.99 13.16
C VAL A 80 -0.19 -0.55 12.62
N GLN A 81 -0.99 0.34 13.21
CA GLN A 81 -0.97 1.76 12.84
C GLN A 81 0.40 2.39 13.13
N ARG A 82 1.02 2.05 14.26
CA ARG A 82 2.37 2.52 14.56
C ARG A 82 3.38 2.05 13.52
N VAL A 83 3.38 0.77 13.15
CA VAL A 83 4.25 0.22 12.09
C VAL A 83 4.05 0.97 10.77
N LEU A 84 2.80 1.27 10.40
CA LEU A 84 2.53 2.05 9.19
C LEU A 84 3.17 3.44 9.22
N TYR A 85 3.14 4.14 10.36
CA TYR A 85 3.63 5.52 10.46
C TYR A 85 5.12 5.64 10.75
N GLU A 86 5.67 4.73 11.54
CA GLU A 86 7.07 4.78 12.00
C GLU A 86 8.00 4.06 11.01
N ASP A 87 7.56 2.94 10.44
CA ASP A 87 8.44 2.06 9.66
C ASP A 87 8.19 2.16 8.14
N ILE A 88 6.93 2.29 7.73
CA ILE A 88 6.54 2.18 6.31
C ILE A 88 6.42 3.56 5.64
N LEU A 89 5.59 4.46 6.19
CA LEU A 89 5.30 5.76 5.57
C LEU A 89 6.56 6.59 5.28
N PRO A 90 7.59 6.67 6.15
CA PRO A 90 8.79 7.45 5.86
C PRO A 90 9.54 6.96 4.61
N LYS A 91 9.55 5.64 4.35
CA LYS A 91 10.17 5.06 3.15
C LYS A 91 9.44 5.52 1.89
N ILE A 92 8.11 5.49 1.91
CA ILE A 92 7.28 5.90 0.78
C ILE A 92 7.37 7.42 0.55
N GLU A 93 7.33 8.22 1.61
CA GLU A 93 7.48 9.68 1.53
C GLU A 93 8.85 10.10 0.97
N ALA A 94 9.91 9.34 1.25
CA ALA A 94 11.22 9.58 0.67
C ALA A 94 11.23 9.36 -0.85
N THR A 95 10.44 8.40 -1.34
CA THR A 95 10.30 8.09 -2.77
C THR A 95 9.42 9.09 -3.51
N VAL A 96 8.18 9.31 -3.03
CA VAL A 96 7.18 10.10 -3.77
C VAL A 96 7.14 11.55 -3.35
N GLY A 97 7.81 11.92 -2.27
CA GLY A 97 7.71 13.24 -1.64
C GLY A 97 6.50 13.34 -0.71
N LYS A 98 6.74 13.84 0.50
CA LYS A 98 5.74 13.97 1.57
C LYS A 98 4.44 14.66 1.14
N ASP A 99 4.55 15.72 0.35
CA ASP A 99 3.40 16.53 -0.10
C ASP A 99 2.53 15.83 -1.15
N ASN A 100 2.98 14.70 -1.67
CA ASN A 100 2.24 13.90 -2.64
C ASN A 100 1.43 12.78 -2.00
N VAL A 101 1.63 12.53 -0.70
CA VAL A 101 0.79 11.61 0.10
C VAL A 101 -0.31 12.40 0.79
N LEU A 102 -1.55 12.18 0.33
CA LEU A 102 -2.73 12.91 0.75
C LEU A 102 -3.37 12.26 1.99
N SER A 103 -3.96 13.08 2.84
CA SER A 103 -4.72 12.59 4.00
C SER A 103 -6.11 12.13 3.56
N GLN A 104 -6.58 11.04 4.15
CA GLN A 104 -7.93 10.52 4.02
C GLN A 104 -8.61 10.48 5.38
N THR A 105 -9.94 10.60 5.38
CA THR A 105 -10.77 10.26 6.54
C THR A 105 -11.74 9.16 6.11
N VAL A 106 -11.68 8.02 6.78
CA VAL A 106 -12.53 6.86 6.50
C VAL A 106 -13.27 6.45 7.76
N LYS A 107 -14.54 6.09 7.58
CA LYS A 107 -15.38 5.63 8.67
C LYS A 107 -14.93 4.26 9.15
N LEU A 108 -14.75 4.11 10.47
CA LEU A 108 -14.40 2.82 11.07
C LEU A 108 -15.64 2.11 11.61
N THR A 109 -16.29 1.38 10.72
CA THR A 109 -17.46 0.56 11.05
C THR A 109 -17.06 -0.91 11.13
N THR A 110 -17.55 -1.65 12.13
CA THR A 110 -17.31 -3.09 12.25
C THR A 110 -17.97 -3.88 11.13
N VAL A 111 -17.55 -5.13 10.89
CA VAL A 111 -18.16 -6.01 9.86
C VAL A 111 -19.68 -6.15 10.07
N ASP A 112 -20.13 -6.21 11.32
CA ASP A 112 -21.55 -6.27 11.68
C ASP A 112 -22.23 -4.89 11.84
N ASN A 113 -21.66 -3.87 11.20
CA ASN A 113 -22.20 -2.52 11.03
C ASN A 113 -22.39 -1.69 12.31
N GLN A 114 -21.47 -1.84 13.28
CA GLN A 114 -21.44 -1.04 14.51
C GLN A 114 -20.45 0.12 14.40
N ASN A 115 -20.84 1.30 14.90
CA ASN A 115 -20.01 2.52 14.90
C ASN A 115 -19.56 2.83 16.33
N ILE A 116 -18.62 2.03 16.83
CA ILE A 116 -18.13 2.11 18.22
C ILE A 116 -16.75 2.73 18.34
N TYR A 117 -16.08 2.99 17.22
CA TYR A 117 -14.76 3.60 17.15
C TYR A 117 -14.85 4.93 16.40
N GLU A 118 -13.89 5.80 16.66
CA GLU A 118 -13.73 7.05 15.91
C GLU A 118 -13.27 6.78 14.47
N ASP A 119 -13.62 7.70 13.58
CA ASP A 119 -13.18 7.66 12.19
C ASP A 119 -11.65 7.75 12.09
N VAL A 120 -11.08 7.02 11.14
CA VAL A 120 -9.62 7.01 10.94
C VAL A 120 -9.25 8.11 9.98
N THR A 121 -8.47 9.07 10.47
CA THR A 121 -7.92 10.16 9.67
C THR A 121 -6.41 10.05 9.60
N GLY A 122 -5.84 10.08 8.40
CA GLY A 122 -4.41 9.89 8.22
C GLY A 122 -3.95 9.80 6.78
N ARG A 123 -2.62 9.70 6.59
CA ARG A 123 -1.96 9.63 5.28
C ARG A 123 -1.63 8.20 4.82
N ILE A 124 -1.70 7.26 5.74
CA ILE A 124 -1.50 5.83 5.50
C ILE A 124 -2.44 5.04 6.41
N ARG A 125 -2.96 3.93 5.91
CA ARG A 125 -3.88 3.04 6.62
C ARG A 125 -3.90 1.65 5.98
N LEU A 126 -4.75 0.77 6.49
CA LEU A 126 -5.13 -0.47 5.81
C LEU A 126 -6.48 -0.29 5.10
N LEU A 127 -6.88 -1.27 4.29
CA LEU A 127 -8.25 -1.28 3.74
C LEU A 127 -9.27 -1.55 4.84
N THR A 128 -10.46 -0.97 4.70
CA THR A 128 -11.65 -1.38 5.45
C THR A 128 -12.26 -2.64 4.84
N PHE A 129 -13.11 -3.34 5.59
CA PHE A 129 -13.84 -4.52 5.11
C PHE A 129 -14.66 -4.24 3.83
N ASP A 130 -15.32 -3.08 3.75
CA ASP A 130 -16.12 -2.74 2.57
C ASP A 130 -15.25 -2.41 1.36
N GLU A 131 -14.09 -1.77 1.56
CA GLU A 131 -13.14 -1.54 0.47
C GLU A 131 -12.50 -2.84 -0.01
N VAL A 132 -12.21 -3.79 0.89
CA VAL A 132 -11.77 -5.14 0.51
C VAL A 132 -12.79 -5.80 -0.41
N ARG A 133 -14.09 -5.68 -0.10
CA ARG A 133 -15.16 -6.20 -0.96
C ARG A 133 -15.23 -5.47 -2.30
N LYS A 134 -15.12 -4.14 -2.29
CA LYS A 134 -15.15 -3.30 -3.50
C LYS A 134 -14.00 -3.64 -4.45
N TYR A 135 -12.78 -3.74 -3.91
CA TYR A 135 -11.56 -3.93 -4.69
C TYR A 135 -11.08 -5.38 -4.77
N ASN A 136 -11.89 -6.34 -4.30
CA ASN A 136 -11.53 -7.76 -4.26
C ASN A 136 -10.91 -8.26 -5.57
N PRO A 137 -11.47 -7.97 -6.77
CA PRO A 137 -10.90 -8.44 -8.03
C PRO A 137 -9.49 -7.93 -8.33
N LEU A 138 -9.05 -6.84 -7.69
CA LEU A 138 -7.76 -6.20 -7.92
C LEU A 138 -6.70 -6.59 -6.88
N ILE A 139 -7.10 -7.08 -5.71
CA ILE A 139 -6.20 -7.31 -4.57
C ILE A 139 -5.87 -8.79 -4.33
N VAL A 140 -6.50 -9.71 -5.06
CA VAL A 140 -6.14 -11.14 -5.06
C VAL A 140 -4.71 -11.30 -5.54
N ASN A 141 -3.87 -11.90 -4.70
CA ASN A 141 -2.48 -12.17 -5.01
C ASN A 141 -2.08 -13.51 -4.40
N LYS A 142 -1.99 -14.54 -5.24
CA LYS A 142 -1.66 -15.92 -4.82
C LYS A 142 -0.19 -16.13 -4.49
N ASP A 143 0.65 -15.14 -4.76
CA ASP A 143 2.08 -15.18 -4.41
C ASP A 143 2.32 -14.80 -2.95
N LEU A 144 1.30 -14.24 -2.27
CA LEU A 144 1.31 -14.06 -0.81
C LEU A 144 1.16 -15.41 -0.11
N ASP A 145 1.89 -15.61 0.97
CA ASP A 145 1.96 -16.87 1.72
C ASP A 145 1.14 -16.90 3.02
N ASP A 146 0.64 -15.76 3.48
CA ASP A 146 -0.25 -15.66 4.66
C ASP A 146 -1.41 -14.66 4.45
N TYR A 147 -2.22 -14.49 5.48
CA TYR A 147 -3.25 -13.46 5.58
C TYR A 147 -2.64 -12.10 5.88
N TRP A 148 -3.39 -11.05 5.57
CA TRP A 148 -3.03 -9.68 5.92
C TRP A 148 -4.15 -8.95 6.62
N TRP A 149 -3.76 -8.00 7.47
CA TRP A 149 -4.67 -7.19 8.27
C TRP A 149 -5.52 -6.25 7.42
N THR A 150 -6.82 -6.19 7.70
CA THR A 150 -7.62 -4.99 7.44
C THR A 150 -7.59 -4.11 8.68
N MET A 151 -8.05 -2.87 8.58
CA MET A 151 -8.26 -2.02 9.76
C MET A 151 -9.60 -2.29 10.47
N THR A 152 -10.46 -3.16 9.94
CA THR A 152 -11.85 -3.30 10.38
C THR A 152 -12.01 -4.41 11.44
N PRO A 153 -12.54 -4.08 12.62
CA PRO A 153 -12.95 -5.07 13.62
C PRO A 153 -14.14 -5.89 13.12
N TRP A 154 -14.20 -7.16 13.49
CA TRP A 154 -15.32 -8.02 13.13
C TRP A 154 -16.61 -7.60 13.85
N THR A 155 -16.48 -7.24 15.12
CA THR A 155 -17.59 -6.86 16.01
C THR A 155 -17.03 -6.11 17.23
N SER A 156 -17.94 -5.59 18.05
CA SER A 156 -17.66 -5.06 19.38
C SER A 156 -17.16 -6.12 20.38
N ASN A 157 -16.32 -5.66 21.33
CA ASN A 157 -15.71 -6.51 22.37
C ASN A 157 -16.71 -7.14 23.36
N ASP A 158 -17.91 -6.59 23.52
CA ASP A 158 -18.97 -7.18 24.34
C ASP A 158 -19.61 -8.42 23.69
N ARG A 159 -19.54 -8.54 22.36
CA ARG A 159 -20.06 -9.70 21.62
C ARG A 159 -18.99 -10.76 21.45
N TRP A 160 -17.81 -10.36 20.97
CA TRP A 160 -16.69 -11.26 20.80
C TRP A 160 -15.39 -10.48 20.90
N LYS A 161 -14.51 -10.94 21.79
CA LYS A 161 -13.27 -10.23 22.11
C LYS A 161 -12.22 -10.45 21.03
N TYR A 162 -11.66 -9.34 20.56
CA TYR A 162 -10.46 -9.31 19.71
C TYR A 162 -10.54 -9.76 18.24
N PRO A 163 -11.70 -10.02 17.59
CA PRO A 163 -11.70 -10.43 16.19
C PRO A 163 -11.49 -9.23 15.25
N ILE A 164 -10.52 -9.34 14.36
CA ILE A 164 -10.23 -8.39 13.27
C ILE A 164 -10.44 -9.09 11.93
N ALA A 165 -11.02 -8.38 10.96
CA ALA A 165 -11.12 -8.88 9.61
C ALA A 165 -9.75 -8.95 8.94
N VAL A 166 -9.46 -10.07 8.30
CA VAL A 166 -8.24 -10.35 7.55
C VAL A 166 -8.60 -10.86 6.17
N VAL A 167 -7.67 -10.76 5.23
CA VAL A 167 -7.86 -11.21 3.86
C VAL A 167 -6.78 -12.22 3.52
N SER A 168 -7.18 -13.32 2.90
CA SER A 168 -6.29 -14.36 2.40
C SER A 168 -5.69 -13.98 1.03
N PRO A 169 -4.61 -14.66 0.59
CA PRO A 169 -4.04 -14.50 -0.75
C PRO A 169 -5.06 -14.67 -1.90
N VAL A 170 -6.08 -15.51 -1.68
CA VAL A 170 -7.13 -15.79 -2.66
C VAL A 170 -8.30 -14.81 -2.61
N GLY A 171 -8.23 -13.76 -1.80
CA GLY A 171 -9.27 -12.75 -1.64
C GLY A 171 -10.42 -13.13 -0.71
N ASP A 172 -10.36 -14.29 -0.07
CA ASP A 172 -11.35 -14.66 0.95
C ASP A 172 -11.15 -13.85 2.22
N VAL A 173 -12.25 -13.40 2.84
CA VAL A 173 -12.24 -12.58 4.05
C VAL A 173 -12.58 -13.46 5.25
N SER A 174 -11.70 -13.46 6.24
CA SER A 174 -11.84 -14.24 7.47
C SER A 174 -11.57 -13.36 8.69
N TYR A 175 -11.58 -13.94 9.88
CA TYR A 175 -11.20 -13.25 11.10
C TYR A 175 -9.94 -13.87 11.72
N ARG A 176 -9.13 -13.03 12.36
CA ARG A 176 -8.04 -13.45 13.26
C ARG A 176 -8.09 -12.61 14.53
N PHE A 177 -7.46 -13.11 15.59
CA PHE A 177 -7.38 -12.36 16.86
C PHE A 177 -6.29 -11.29 16.76
N CYS A 178 -6.52 -10.12 17.36
CA CYS A 178 -5.60 -8.96 17.25
C CYS A 178 -4.17 -9.22 17.75
N ASN A 179 -3.96 -10.29 18.52
CA ASN A 179 -2.66 -10.71 19.05
C ASN A 179 -1.91 -11.73 18.15
N ASN A 180 -2.52 -12.20 17.06
CA ASN A 180 -1.85 -12.98 16.02
C ASN A 180 -0.89 -12.08 15.23
N GLY A 181 0.03 -12.68 14.47
CA GLY A 181 0.85 -11.97 13.50
C GLY A 181 0.31 -12.21 12.10
N ASP A 182 0.15 -11.14 11.31
CA ASP A 182 -0.26 -11.21 9.90
C ASP A 182 0.52 -10.18 9.08
N GLY A 183 0.41 -10.26 7.76
CA GLY A 183 1.03 -9.33 6.83
C GLY A 183 0.42 -7.92 6.86
N VAL A 184 1.23 -6.93 6.52
CA VAL A 184 0.84 -5.52 6.42
C VAL A 184 0.88 -5.08 4.96
N ARG A 185 -0.30 -4.75 4.42
CA ARG A 185 -0.46 -4.15 3.09
C ARG A 185 -0.99 -2.72 3.21
N PRO A 186 -0.13 -1.69 3.23
CA PRO A 186 -0.57 -0.32 3.35
C PRO A 186 -1.37 0.15 2.14
N VAL A 187 -2.30 1.05 2.43
CA VAL A 187 -3.07 1.82 1.46
C VAL A 187 -2.66 3.28 1.57
N LEU A 188 -2.42 3.89 0.42
CA LEU A 188 -2.09 5.30 0.30
C LEU A 188 -3.00 5.96 -0.72
N TYR A 189 -3.17 7.26 -0.55
CA TYR A 189 -3.87 8.12 -1.48
C TYR A 189 -2.88 9.18 -1.95
N LEU A 190 -2.53 9.11 -3.22
CA LEU A 190 -1.50 9.95 -3.81
C LEU A 190 -2.13 11.00 -4.71
N LYS A 191 -1.46 12.14 -4.89
CA LYS A 191 -1.84 13.07 -5.97
C LYS A 191 -1.75 12.36 -7.31
N SER A 192 -2.78 12.49 -8.14
CA SER A 192 -2.83 11.78 -9.43
C SER A 192 -1.85 12.34 -10.46
N ASN A 193 -1.34 13.56 -10.29
CA ASN A 193 -0.44 14.22 -11.24
C ASN A 193 1.06 13.94 -10.98
N ILE A 194 1.40 12.97 -10.14
CA ILE A 194 2.78 12.52 -9.98
C ILE A 194 3.17 11.57 -11.12
N PHE A 195 4.47 11.48 -11.37
CA PHE A 195 5.03 10.57 -12.37
C PHE A 195 5.60 9.33 -11.68
N VAL A 196 5.16 8.15 -12.13
CA VAL A 196 5.54 6.83 -11.58
C VAL A 196 6.02 5.91 -12.69
N SER A 197 6.81 4.91 -12.33
CA SER A 197 7.17 3.83 -13.24
C SER A 197 6.08 2.75 -13.22
N LEU A 198 5.79 2.13 -14.37
CA LEU A 198 4.94 0.96 -14.42
C LEU A 198 5.72 -0.25 -13.88
N GLY A 199 5.09 -0.95 -12.93
CA GLY A 199 5.64 -2.14 -12.29
C GLY A 199 5.10 -3.42 -12.91
N GLY A 200 5.52 -4.55 -12.34
CA GLY A 200 5.34 -5.87 -12.93
C GLY A 200 6.38 -6.11 -14.01
N LYS A 201 7.07 -7.25 -13.94
CA LYS A 201 7.94 -7.68 -15.03
C LYS A 201 7.13 -7.63 -16.33
N PHE A 202 7.70 -7.00 -17.35
CA PHE A 202 7.36 -7.30 -18.73
C PHE A 202 7.71 -8.77 -18.93
N ASP A 203 6.79 -9.67 -18.57
CA ASP A 203 6.78 -11.00 -19.11
C ASP A 203 6.42 -10.82 -20.59
N GLU A 204 7.44 -10.53 -21.40
CA GLU A 204 7.40 -10.73 -22.84
C GLU A 204 6.90 -12.16 -23.08
N LYS A 205 5.63 -12.28 -23.48
CA LYS A 205 5.09 -13.52 -24.01
C LYS A 205 5.63 -13.78 -25.41
#